data_AF-A0A8H6C1Z0-F1
#
_entry.id   AF-A0A8H6C1Z0-F1
#
_cell.length_a   1.000
_cell.length_b   1.000
_cell.length_c   1.000
_cell.angle_alpha   90.00
_cell.angle_beta   90.00
_cell.angle_gamma   90.00
#
_symmetry.space_group_name_H-M   'P 1'
#
loop_
_entity.id
_entity.type
_entity.pdbx_description
1 polymer ?
#
loop_
_entity_poly.entity_id
_entity_poly.type
_entity_poly.pdbx_seq_one_letter_code
_entity_poly.pdbx_strand_id
1 'polypeptide(L)'
;MNVESESRTRADVDTSKLWESLKVLEQSSSSGDEESEVNPFIQCLNYNKMLKILLRLFKFLTREQILTIVTLIMSNLENLLVIKNGSYTTYPNKKVPENIVKLVEAYTLTFSKVLMNAVLDFKFNEIIGLLVILIEHNNVSFVSTTKIGLSILTTLLSRAELIIGEGSISATDLSEWSSCYDELFTSLESRIAAIFPPNPEDVDDGSSGENYIWQFLATLSLGGKLSHQRIIVDEVRDEIFGVMNRAKAIANTDMANLYKKQNLLNN
;
A
#
# COMPACT_ATOMS: atom_id res chain seq x y z
N MET A 1 -14.97 -2.88 -23.64
CA MET A 1 -15.17 -2.32 -24.99
C MET A 1 -16.65 -2.13 -25.32
N ASN A 2 -17.52 -3.14 -25.18
CA ASN A 2 -18.96 -2.97 -25.43
C ASN A 2 -19.57 -1.90 -24.51
N VAL A 3 -19.38 -2.03 -23.19
CA VAL A 3 -19.83 -1.04 -22.19
C VAL A 3 -19.36 0.38 -22.50
N GLU A 4 -18.08 0.56 -22.86
CA GLU A 4 -17.53 1.88 -23.23
C GLU A 4 -18.09 2.43 -24.55
N SER A 5 -18.50 1.56 -25.46
CA SER A 5 -19.10 1.96 -26.73
C SER A 5 -20.54 2.41 -26.49
N GLU A 6 -21.28 1.65 -25.69
CA GLU A 6 -22.64 1.98 -25.26
C GLU A 6 -22.67 3.27 -24.44
N SER A 7 -21.69 3.50 -23.55
CA SER A 7 -21.62 4.67 -22.68
C SER A 7 -21.39 6.00 -23.42
N ARG A 8 -20.95 5.95 -24.69
CA ARG A 8 -20.86 7.14 -25.55
C ARG A 8 -22.21 7.56 -26.09
N THR A 9 -23.19 6.66 -26.08
CA THR A 9 -24.51 6.86 -26.68
C THR A 9 -25.63 6.91 -25.64
N ARG A 10 -25.43 6.31 -24.46
CA ARG A 10 -26.40 6.22 -23.37
C ARG A 10 -25.71 6.47 -22.03
N ALA A 11 -26.38 7.20 -21.14
CA ALA A 11 -25.85 7.48 -19.80
C ALA A 11 -26.00 6.29 -18.85
N ASP A 12 -27.08 5.50 -19.00
CA ASP A 12 -27.38 4.33 -18.17
C ASP A 12 -27.03 3.06 -18.95
N VAL A 13 -25.81 2.55 -18.73
CA VAL A 13 -25.31 1.33 -19.38
C VAL A 13 -25.37 0.19 -18.38
N ASP A 14 -25.95 -0.94 -18.79
CA ASP A 14 -25.97 -2.15 -17.96
C ASP A 14 -24.56 -2.74 -17.86
N THR A 15 -24.02 -2.79 -16.64
CA THR A 15 -22.69 -3.33 -16.33
C THR A 15 -22.74 -4.70 -15.66
N SER A 16 -23.92 -5.35 -15.58
CA SER A 16 -24.10 -6.63 -14.89
C SER A 16 -23.21 -7.74 -15.47
N LYS A 17 -23.18 -7.87 -16.81
CA LYS A 17 -22.30 -8.84 -17.49
C LYS A 17 -20.81 -8.55 -17.28
N LEU A 18 -20.45 -7.27 -17.19
CA LEU A 18 -19.07 -6.88 -16.90
C LEU A 18 -18.69 -7.36 -15.50
N TRP A 19 -19.54 -7.08 -14.50
CA TRP A 19 -19.34 -7.52 -13.11
C TRP A 19 -19.24 -9.03 -12.97
N GLU A 20 -20.17 -9.79 -13.57
CA GLU A 20 -20.15 -11.25 -13.55
C GLU A 20 -18.84 -11.81 -14.16
N SER A 21 -18.36 -11.19 -15.25
CA SER A 21 -17.12 -11.60 -15.92
C SER A 21 -15.86 -11.38 -15.07
N LEU A 22 -15.91 -10.50 -14.05
CA LEU A 22 -14.78 -10.29 -13.16
C LEU A 22 -14.57 -11.43 -12.16
N LYS A 23 -15.60 -12.25 -11.90
CA LYS A 23 -15.50 -13.41 -11.01
C LYS A 23 -15.03 -13.07 -9.59
N VAL A 24 -15.28 -11.83 -9.14
CA VAL A 24 -14.88 -11.32 -7.82
C VAL A 24 -15.53 -12.13 -6.68
N LEU A 25 -16.74 -12.64 -6.90
CA LEU A 25 -17.50 -13.42 -5.91
C LEU A 25 -17.27 -14.94 -6.03
N GLU A 26 -16.47 -15.41 -6.99
CA GLU A 26 -16.16 -16.84 -7.09
C GLU A 26 -15.28 -17.27 -5.91
N GLN A 27 -15.68 -18.34 -5.22
CA GLN A 27 -14.84 -18.95 -4.19
C GLN A 27 -13.68 -19.69 -4.85
N SER A 28 -12.55 -19.74 -4.15
CA SER A 28 -11.43 -20.56 -4.59
C SER A 28 -11.80 -22.03 -4.61
N SER A 29 -11.45 -22.70 -5.71
CA SER A 29 -11.71 -24.12 -5.92
C SER A 29 -10.82 -24.98 -5.02
N SER A 30 -11.41 -25.81 -4.16
CA SER A 30 -10.70 -26.73 -3.26
C SER A 30 -10.11 -27.96 -3.97
N SER A 31 -9.76 -27.86 -5.26
CA SER A 31 -9.34 -28.99 -6.10
C SER A 31 -7.93 -29.54 -5.81
N GLY A 32 -7.24 -29.06 -4.78
CA GLY A 32 -5.98 -29.64 -4.29
C GLY A 32 -4.71 -29.16 -5.00
N ASP A 33 -4.82 -28.25 -5.97
CA ASP A 33 -3.68 -27.53 -6.54
C ASP A 33 -3.54 -26.17 -5.81
N GLU A 34 -2.34 -25.82 -5.32
CA GLU A 34 -2.09 -24.59 -4.54
C GLU A 34 -2.50 -23.29 -5.27
N GLU A 35 -2.43 -23.27 -6.61
CA GLU A 35 -2.91 -22.13 -7.44
C GLU A 35 -4.44 -22.07 -7.56
N SER A 36 -5.13 -23.19 -7.35
CA SER A 36 -6.61 -23.26 -7.39
C SER A 36 -7.25 -22.64 -6.15
N GLU A 37 -6.46 -22.30 -5.12
CA GLU A 37 -6.91 -21.72 -3.86
C GLU A 37 -7.05 -20.18 -3.87
N VAL A 38 -6.62 -19.49 -4.92
CA VAL A 38 -6.70 -18.01 -5.01
C VAL A 38 -7.84 -17.59 -5.93
N ASN A 39 -8.60 -16.56 -5.53
CA ASN A 39 -9.72 -16.05 -6.35
C ASN A 39 -9.25 -15.65 -7.78
N PRO A 40 -10.03 -15.97 -8.84
CA PRO A 40 -9.63 -15.70 -10.24
C PRO A 40 -9.34 -14.24 -10.55
N PHE A 41 -10.06 -13.29 -9.93
CA PHE A 41 -9.79 -11.86 -10.09
C PHE A 41 -8.40 -11.50 -9.55
N ILE A 42 -8.05 -12.02 -8.37
CA ILE A 42 -6.72 -11.81 -7.76
C ILE A 42 -5.62 -12.41 -8.64
N GLN A 43 -5.82 -13.61 -9.18
CA GLN A 43 -4.87 -14.19 -10.13
C GLN A 43 -4.69 -13.32 -11.37
N CYS A 44 -5.78 -12.76 -11.90
CA CYS A 44 -5.73 -11.86 -13.06
C CYS A 44 -4.91 -10.60 -12.79
N LEU A 45 -4.89 -10.08 -11.55
CA LEU A 45 -4.09 -8.92 -11.19
C LEU A 45 -2.58 -9.14 -11.33
N ASN A 46 -2.11 -10.39 -11.43
CA ASN A 46 -0.69 -10.70 -11.70
C ASN A 46 -0.29 -10.50 -13.18
N TYR A 47 -1.25 -10.23 -14.06
CA TYR A 47 -0.99 -9.99 -15.48
C TYR A 47 -1.03 -8.51 -15.82
N ASN A 48 0.03 -8.00 -16.47
CA ASN A 48 0.14 -6.60 -16.91
C ASN A 48 -1.07 -6.11 -17.74
N LYS A 49 -1.71 -7.02 -18.49
CA LYS A 49 -2.91 -6.69 -19.29
C LYS A 49 -4.08 -6.27 -18.40
N MET A 50 -4.25 -6.90 -17.23
CA MET A 50 -5.31 -6.58 -16.28
C MET A 50 -5.08 -5.19 -15.64
N LEU A 51 -3.84 -4.87 -15.27
CA LEU A 51 -3.50 -3.56 -14.67
C LEU A 51 -3.86 -2.39 -15.59
N LYS A 52 -3.62 -2.54 -16.89
CA LYS A 52 -3.98 -1.53 -17.90
C LYS A 52 -5.49 -1.34 -18.03
N ILE A 53 -6.27 -2.38 -17.73
CA ILE A 53 -7.74 -2.35 -17.80
C ILE A 53 -8.33 -1.81 -16.50
N LEU A 54 -7.66 -1.98 -15.35
CA LEU A 54 -8.16 -1.65 -14.02
C LEU A 54 -8.69 -0.20 -13.90
N LEU A 55 -7.92 0.78 -14.41
CA LEU A 55 -8.31 2.20 -14.43
C LEU A 55 -9.60 2.46 -15.23
N ARG A 56 -9.83 1.67 -16.29
CA ARG A 56 -11.03 1.80 -17.14
C ARG A 56 -12.20 1.07 -16.52
N LEU A 57 -11.93 -0.07 -15.89
CA LEU A 57 -12.92 -0.91 -15.22
C LEU A 57 -13.65 -0.13 -14.12
N PHE A 58 -12.90 0.51 -13.22
CA PHE A 58 -13.46 1.20 -12.05
C PHE A 58 -14.45 2.33 -12.40
N LYS A 59 -14.39 2.88 -13.63
CA LYS A 59 -15.36 3.89 -14.11
C LYS A 59 -16.78 3.34 -14.32
N PHE A 60 -16.92 2.03 -14.43
CA PHE A 60 -18.18 1.34 -14.72
C PHE A 60 -18.67 0.52 -13.52
N LEU A 61 -18.01 0.66 -12.37
CA LEU A 61 -18.36 -0.07 -11.16
C LEU A 61 -19.11 0.85 -10.19
N THR A 62 -20.06 0.27 -9.47
CA THR A 62 -20.72 0.96 -8.36
C THR A 62 -19.79 1.07 -7.16
N ARG A 63 -20.09 1.97 -6.21
CA ARG A 63 -19.32 2.11 -4.97
C ARG A 63 -19.22 0.79 -4.20
N GLU A 64 -20.31 0.02 -4.17
CA GLU A 64 -20.37 -1.29 -3.50
C GLU A 64 -19.50 -2.34 -4.19
N GLN A 65 -19.49 -2.36 -5.53
CA GLN A 65 -18.62 -3.24 -6.31
C GLN A 65 -17.14 -2.87 -6.12
N ILE A 66 -16.83 -1.58 -6.07
CA ILE A 66 -15.49 -1.07 -5.80
C ILE A 66 -15.05 -1.50 -4.40
N LEU A 67 -15.88 -1.28 -3.38
CA LEU A 67 -15.60 -1.72 -2.01
C LEU A 67 -15.35 -3.23 -1.97
N THR A 68 -16.19 -4.03 -2.62
CA THR A 68 -16.03 -5.50 -2.69
C THR A 68 -14.68 -5.90 -3.29
N ILE A 69 -14.27 -5.26 -4.40
CA ILE A 69 -12.96 -5.50 -5.02
C ILE A 69 -11.82 -5.10 -4.09
N VAL A 70 -11.91 -3.93 -3.46
CA VAL A 70 -10.85 -3.45 -2.56
C VAL A 70 -10.72 -4.38 -1.35
N THR A 71 -11.84 -4.81 -0.76
CA THR A 71 -11.88 -5.81 0.32
C THR A 71 -11.20 -7.12 -0.09
N LEU A 72 -11.54 -7.65 -1.28
CA LEU A 72 -10.92 -8.88 -1.80
C LEU A 72 -9.40 -8.71 -2.00
N ILE A 73 -8.97 -7.54 -2.45
CA ILE A 73 -7.54 -7.22 -2.61
C ILE A 73 -6.85 -7.14 -1.24
N MET A 74 -7.46 -6.49 -0.24
CA MET A 74 -6.89 -6.40 1.10
C MET A 74 -6.72 -7.79 1.74
N SER A 75 -7.68 -8.70 1.55
CA SER A 75 -7.57 -10.07 2.08
C SER A 75 -6.59 -10.97 1.32
N ASN A 76 -6.07 -10.53 0.16
CA ASN A 76 -5.19 -11.33 -0.70
C ASN A 76 -3.93 -10.56 -1.10
N LEU A 77 -3.55 -9.52 -0.36
CA LEU A 77 -2.49 -8.61 -0.77
C LEU A 77 -1.15 -9.35 -0.90
N GLU A 78 -0.83 -10.21 0.07
CA GLU A 78 0.35 -11.08 0.05
C GLU A 78 0.34 -12.08 -1.12
N ASN A 79 -0.82 -12.43 -1.69
CA ASN A 79 -0.94 -13.35 -2.82
C ASN A 79 -0.56 -12.72 -4.17
N LEU A 80 -0.46 -11.39 -4.27
CA LEU A 80 -0.02 -10.72 -5.49
C LEU A 80 1.48 -10.95 -5.72
N LEU A 81 1.85 -11.38 -6.92
CA LEU A 81 3.24 -11.62 -7.29
C LEU A 81 4.12 -10.37 -7.14
N VAL A 82 3.54 -9.18 -7.33
CA VAL A 82 4.27 -7.92 -7.13
C VAL A 82 4.59 -7.66 -5.66
N ILE A 83 3.80 -8.18 -4.72
CA ILE A 83 4.07 -8.11 -3.28
C ILE A 83 5.10 -9.19 -2.92
N LYS A 84 4.85 -10.46 -3.29
CA LYS A 84 5.78 -11.58 -3.03
C LYS A 84 7.20 -11.30 -3.54
N ASN A 85 7.32 -10.80 -4.77
CA ASN A 85 8.60 -10.50 -5.40
C ASN A 85 9.10 -9.07 -5.11
N GLY A 86 8.23 -8.17 -4.65
CA GLY A 86 8.59 -6.79 -4.36
C GLY A 86 9.38 -6.61 -3.06
N SER A 87 9.42 -7.64 -2.20
CA SER A 87 10.22 -7.63 -0.97
C SER A 87 11.67 -7.99 -1.25
N TYR A 88 12.59 -7.22 -0.69
CA TYR A 88 14.00 -7.58 -0.69
C TYR A 88 14.27 -8.88 0.11
N THR A 89 13.40 -9.22 1.06
CA THR A 89 13.58 -10.37 1.95
C THR A 89 13.51 -11.71 1.22
N THR A 90 12.77 -11.76 0.11
CA THR A 90 12.58 -12.91 -0.78
C THR A 90 13.88 -13.38 -1.45
N TYR A 91 14.88 -12.50 -1.55
CA TYR A 91 16.11 -12.76 -2.29
C TYR A 91 17.29 -13.06 -1.34
N PRO A 92 18.13 -14.07 -1.64
CA PRO A 92 19.30 -14.39 -0.81
C PRO A 92 20.28 -13.23 -0.65
N ASN A 93 20.47 -12.42 -1.69
CA ASN A 93 21.34 -11.24 -1.69
C ASN A 93 20.66 -9.97 -1.14
N LYS A 94 19.42 -10.08 -0.65
CA LYS A 94 18.62 -8.96 -0.16
C LYS A 94 18.48 -7.79 -1.14
N LYS A 95 18.45 -8.09 -2.44
CA LYS A 95 18.25 -7.10 -3.50
C LYS A 95 17.16 -7.54 -4.47
N VAL A 96 16.21 -6.64 -4.72
CA VAL A 96 15.12 -6.86 -5.67
C VAL A 96 15.67 -6.78 -7.10
N PRO A 97 15.41 -7.77 -7.97
CA PRO A 97 15.84 -7.74 -9.37
C PRO A 97 15.25 -6.56 -10.15
N GLU A 98 16.03 -6.00 -11.08
CA GLU A 98 15.65 -4.79 -11.84
C GLU A 98 14.33 -4.95 -12.62
N ASN A 99 14.05 -6.15 -13.16
CA ASN A 99 12.79 -6.43 -13.84
C ASN A 99 11.59 -6.36 -12.88
N ILE A 100 11.77 -6.73 -11.61
CA ILE A 100 10.74 -6.63 -10.59
C ILE A 100 10.60 -5.19 -10.09
N VAL A 101 11.70 -4.42 -9.97
CA VAL A 101 11.64 -2.99 -9.67
C VAL A 101 10.77 -2.25 -10.70
N LYS A 102 11.00 -2.48 -12.00
CA LYS A 102 10.17 -1.92 -13.08
C LYS A 102 8.71 -2.36 -12.99
N LEU A 103 8.46 -3.60 -12.57
CA LEU A 103 7.10 -4.10 -12.34
C LEU A 103 6.44 -3.35 -11.18
N VAL A 104 7.12 -3.21 -10.05
CA VAL A 104 6.64 -2.45 -8.86
C VAL A 104 6.31 -1.00 -9.24
N GLU A 105 7.14 -0.34 -10.04
CA GLU A 105 6.85 1.00 -10.56
C GLU A 105 5.59 1.04 -11.41
N ALA A 106 5.40 0.07 -12.32
CA ALA A 106 4.20 -0.02 -13.14
C ALA A 106 2.92 -0.20 -12.28
N TYR A 107 2.98 -1.04 -11.24
CA TYR A 107 1.87 -1.20 -10.29
C TYR A 107 1.62 0.08 -9.48
N THR A 108 2.68 0.76 -9.04
CA THR A 108 2.56 2.02 -8.29
C THR A 108 1.78 3.06 -9.11
N LEU A 109 2.11 3.20 -10.40
CA LEU A 109 1.46 4.16 -11.30
C LEU A 109 0.05 3.75 -11.77
N THR A 110 -0.34 2.49 -11.56
CA THR A 110 -1.64 1.96 -12.01
C THR A 110 -2.46 1.45 -10.84
N PHE A 111 -2.19 0.24 -10.37
CA PHE A 111 -2.86 -0.45 -9.28
C PHE A 111 -2.96 0.40 -8.00
N SER A 112 -1.84 0.90 -7.47
CA SER A 112 -1.85 1.71 -6.24
C SER A 112 -2.67 2.99 -6.42
N LYS A 113 -2.51 3.68 -7.56
CA LYS A 113 -3.28 4.89 -7.87
C LYS A 113 -4.79 4.62 -7.94
N VAL A 114 -5.21 3.49 -8.52
CA VAL A 114 -6.63 3.09 -8.56
C VAL A 114 -7.17 2.86 -7.16
N LEU A 115 -6.43 2.11 -6.34
CA LEU A 115 -6.84 1.83 -4.96
C LEU A 115 -6.92 3.09 -4.11
N MET A 116 -5.91 3.96 -4.18
CA MET A 116 -5.89 5.22 -3.43
C MET A 116 -7.09 6.10 -3.79
N ASN A 117 -7.42 6.21 -5.09
CA ASN A 117 -8.59 6.97 -5.51
C ASN A 117 -9.90 6.37 -4.99
N ALA A 118 -10.03 5.04 -4.98
CA ALA A 118 -11.21 4.36 -4.45
C ALA A 118 -11.39 4.61 -2.94
N VAL A 119 -10.29 4.60 -2.18
CA VAL A 119 -10.28 4.80 -0.73
C VAL A 119 -10.78 6.19 -0.32
N LEU A 120 -10.68 7.20 -1.19
CA LEU A 120 -11.19 8.55 -0.90
C LEU A 120 -12.71 8.57 -0.67
N ASP A 121 -13.46 7.70 -1.36
CA ASP A 121 -14.93 7.64 -1.31
C ASP A 121 -15.47 6.71 -0.21
N PHE A 122 -14.59 6.12 0.60
CA PHE A 122 -14.96 5.20 1.67
C PHE A 122 -15.21 5.93 2.99
N LYS A 123 -16.15 5.38 3.76
CA LYS A 123 -16.53 5.84 5.09
C LYS A 123 -15.53 5.35 6.12
N PHE A 124 -15.50 6.00 7.27
CA PHE A 124 -14.55 5.70 8.34
C PHE A 124 -14.55 4.22 8.77
N ASN A 125 -15.73 3.64 9.01
CA ASN A 125 -15.88 2.23 9.38
C ASN A 125 -15.42 1.26 8.27
N GLU A 126 -15.47 1.68 7.01
CA GLU A 126 -14.96 0.89 5.89
C GLU A 126 -13.42 0.94 5.84
N ILE A 127 -12.81 2.08 6.15
CA ILE A 127 -11.35 2.19 6.29
C ILE A 127 -10.85 1.28 7.42
N ILE A 128 -11.52 1.30 8.57
CA ILE A 128 -11.22 0.39 9.70
C ILE A 128 -11.36 -1.05 9.25
N GLY A 129 -12.50 -1.42 8.64
CA GLY A 129 -12.74 -2.79 8.18
C GLY A 129 -11.69 -3.27 7.16
N LEU A 130 -11.26 -2.41 6.23
CA LEU A 130 -10.20 -2.74 5.27
C LEU A 130 -8.85 -2.96 5.94
N LEU A 131 -8.51 -2.18 6.96
CA LEU A 131 -7.28 -2.37 7.74
C LEU A 131 -7.34 -3.67 8.55
N VAL A 132 -8.45 -3.94 9.24
CA VAL A 132 -8.63 -5.20 10.00
C VAL A 132 -8.47 -6.41 9.07
N ILE A 133 -9.14 -6.40 7.91
CA ILE A 133 -9.02 -7.49 6.93
C ILE A 133 -7.58 -7.67 6.45
N LEU A 134 -6.87 -6.57 6.16
CA LEU A 134 -5.47 -6.61 5.77
C LEU A 134 -4.61 -7.25 6.89
N ILE A 135 -4.82 -6.84 8.14
CA ILE A 135 -4.06 -7.34 9.30
C ILE A 135 -4.31 -8.84 9.52
N GLU A 136 -5.57 -9.28 9.44
CA GLU A 136 -5.94 -10.67 9.73
C GLU A 136 -5.51 -11.66 8.65
N HIS A 137 -5.44 -11.24 7.39
CA HIS A 137 -5.29 -12.14 6.25
C HIS A 137 -3.90 -12.08 5.59
N ASN A 138 -2.99 -11.24 6.09
CA ASN A 138 -1.65 -11.09 5.53
C ASN A 138 -0.60 -11.04 6.64
N ASN A 139 0.62 -11.45 6.33
CA ASN A 139 1.77 -11.14 7.16
C ASN A 139 2.14 -9.66 6.98
N VAL A 140 1.58 -8.79 7.82
CA VAL A 140 1.81 -7.33 7.77
C VAL A 140 3.29 -6.99 7.83
N SER A 141 4.06 -7.70 8.65
CA SER A 141 5.52 -7.54 8.74
C SER A 141 6.24 -7.86 7.43
N PHE A 142 5.73 -8.78 6.61
CA PHE A 142 6.27 -9.03 5.27
C PHE A 142 5.79 -7.97 4.28
N VAL A 143 4.48 -7.67 4.26
CA VAL A 143 3.87 -6.67 3.37
C VAL A 143 4.55 -5.30 3.51
N SER A 144 4.92 -4.91 4.73
CA SER A 144 5.61 -3.65 5.04
C SER A 144 7.05 -3.58 4.52
N THR A 145 7.63 -4.69 4.06
CA THR A 145 8.95 -4.68 3.38
C THR A 145 8.84 -4.38 1.88
N THR A 146 7.63 -4.11 1.38
CA THR A 146 7.35 -3.81 -0.02
C THR A 146 6.87 -2.38 -0.20
N LYS A 147 7.28 -1.72 -1.30
CA LYS A 147 6.84 -0.36 -1.62
C LYS A 147 5.33 -0.22 -1.73
N ILE A 148 4.67 -1.18 -2.38
CA ILE A 148 3.21 -1.17 -2.59
C ILE A 148 2.48 -1.41 -1.27
N GLY A 149 2.94 -2.37 -0.45
CA GLY A 149 2.35 -2.66 0.85
C GLY A 149 2.41 -1.46 1.80
N LEU A 150 3.59 -0.83 1.94
CA LEU A 150 3.74 0.40 2.71
C LEU A 150 2.83 1.51 2.17
N SER A 151 2.79 1.71 0.87
CA SER A 151 1.96 2.74 0.25
C SER A 151 0.46 2.55 0.55
N ILE A 152 -0.03 1.30 0.56
CA ILE A 152 -1.41 0.97 0.94
C ILE A 152 -1.65 1.25 2.43
N LEU A 153 -0.76 0.78 3.32
CA LEU A 153 -0.87 1.03 4.76
C LEU A 153 -0.87 2.53 5.07
N THR A 154 0.08 3.28 4.51
CA THR A 154 0.14 4.74 4.62
C THR A 154 -1.16 5.38 4.18
N THR A 155 -1.70 4.98 3.03
CA THR A 155 -2.94 5.57 2.50
C THR A 155 -4.13 5.36 3.43
N LEU A 156 -4.32 4.13 3.93
CA LEU A 156 -5.43 3.80 4.82
C LEU A 156 -5.31 4.56 6.15
N LEU A 157 -4.10 4.58 6.74
CA LEU A 157 -3.81 5.34 7.95
C LEU A 157 -4.04 6.84 7.75
N SER A 158 -3.47 7.44 6.70
CA SER A 158 -3.67 8.86 6.39
C SER A 158 -5.14 9.19 6.17
N ARG A 159 -5.91 8.31 5.51
CA ARG A 159 -7.34 8.54 5.29
C ARG A 159 -8.12 8.52 6.60
N ALA A 160 -7.84 7.57 7.49
CA ALA A 160 -8.45 7.51 8.81
C ALA A 160 -8.14 8.78 9.63
N GLU A 161 -6.86 9.17 9.70
CA GLU A 161 -6.43 10.37 10.43
C GLU A 161 -7.04 11.66 9.87
N LEU A 162 -7.17 11.78 8.55
CA LEU A 162 -7.86 12.92 7.93
C LEU A 162 -9.32 13.00 8.37
N ILE A 163 -10.04 11.87 8.34
CA ILE A 163 -11.45 11.81 8.75
C ILE A 163 -11.60 12.10 10.25
N ILE A 164 -10.66 11.64 11.10
CA ILE A 164 -10.62 11.99 12.53
C ILE A 164 -10.41 13.50 12.72
N GLY A 165 -9.49 14.10 11.96
CA GLY A 165 -9.19 15.53 11.99
C GLY A 165 -10.36 16.43 11.58
N GLU A 166 -11.32 15.94 10.80
CA GLU A 166 -12.56 16.66 10.46
C GLU A 166 -13.52 16.79 11.66
N GLY A 167 -13.34 15.99 12.72
CA GLY A 167 -13.99 16.18 14.02
C GLY A 167 -15.42 15.62 14.13
N SER A 168 -15.89 14.86 13.14
CA SER A 168 -17.27 14.34 13.09
C SER A 168 -17.40 12.84 13.45
N ILE A 169 -16.53 12.32 14.33
CA ILE A 169 -16.43 10.88 14.62
C ILE A 169 -16.98 10.55 16.02
N SER A 170 -17.74 9.45 16.10
CA SER A 170 -18.34 9.02 17.37
C SER A 170 -17.28 8.43 18.31
N ALA A 171 -17.57 8.41 19.62
CA ALA A 171 -16.67 7.79 20.59
C ALA A 171 -16.48 6.28 20.35
N THR A 172 -17.51 5.60 19.84
CA THR A 172 -17.44 4.17 19.47
C THR A 172 -16.47 3.96 18.32
N ASP A 173 -16.63 4.73 17.23
CA ASP A 173 -15.75 4.64 16.06
C ASP A 173 -14.29 4.96 16.42
N LEU A 174 -14.05 5.96 17.29
CA LEU A 174 -12.70 6.26 17.79
C LEU A 174 -12.09 5.12 18.61
N SER A 175 -12.91 4.40 19.36
CA SER A 175 -12.46 3.22 20.12
C SER A 175 -12.12 2.05 19.19
N GLU A 176 -12.92 1.83 18.14
CA GLU A 176 -12.65 0.82 17.11
C GLU A 176 -11.36 1.13 16.35
N TRP A 177 -11.18 2.40 15.95
CA TRP A 177 -9.94 2.88 15.36
C TRP A 177 -8.73 2.64 16.26
N SER A 178 -8.83 3.02 17.54
CA SER A 178 -7.73 2.85 18.49
C SER A 178 -7.33 1.38 18.62
N SER A 179 -8.30 0.47 18.62
CA SER A 179 -8.05 -0.98 18.71
C SER A 179 -7.38 -1.50 17.44
N CYS A 180 -7.90 -1.12 16.27
CA CYS A 180 -7.33 -1.47 14.97
C CYS A 180 -5.89 -0.93 14.80
N TYR A 181 -5.62 0.30 15.24
CA TYR A 181 -4.28 0.88 15.24
C TYR A 181 -3.34 0.10 16.17
N ASP A 182 -3.78 -0.21 17.39
CA ASP A 182 -2.96 -0.95 18.37
C ASP A 182 -2.62 -2.36 17.84
N GLU A 183 -3.54 -3.03 17.14
CA GLU A 183 -3.30 -4.31 16.46
C GLU A 183 -2.29 -4.18 15.31
N LEU A 184 -2.46 -3.17 14.44
CA LEU A 184 -1.50 -2.90 13.36
C LEU A 184 -0.10 -2.65 13.94
N PHE A 185 -0.01 -1.81 14.97
CA PHE A 185 1.25 -1.48 15.61
C PHE A 185 1.91 -2.73 16.19
N THR A 186 1.15 -3.55 16.91
CA THR A 186 1.64 -4.82 17.47
C THR A 186 2.16 -5.77 16.39
N SER A 187 1.54 -5.78 15.20
CA SER A 187 2.01 -6.61 14.07
C SER A 187 3.37 -6.18 13.49
N LEU A 188 3.78 -4.93 13.76
CA LEU A 188 5.01 -4.30 13.27
C LEU A 188 6.08 -4.14 14.36
N GLU A 189 5.69 -4.08 15.62
CA GLU A 189 6.60 -3.94 16.78
C GLU A 189 7.73 -4.97 16.72
N SER A 190 8.94 -4.55 17.08
CA SER A 190 10.22 -5.28 16.95
C SER A 190 10.72 -5.50 15.51
N ARG A 191 9.99 -5.01 14.51
CA ARG A 191 10.31 -5.17 13.08
C ARG A 191 10.12 -3.90 12.27
N ILE A 192 9.93 -2.75 12.92
CA ILE A 192 9.71 -1.47 12.23
C ILE A 192 10.93 -1.14 11.37
N ALA A 193 12.14 -1.41 11.85
CA ALA A 193 13.37 -1.22 11.07
C ALA A 193 13.42 -2.07 9.79
N ALA A 194 12.69 -3.20 9.71
CA ALA A 194 12.71 -4.07 8.54
C ALA A 194 12.06 -3.46 7.29
N ILE A 195 11.33 -2.35 7.43
CA ILE A 195 10.78 -1.60 6.29
C ILE A 195 11.88 -0.95 5.44
N PHE A 196 13.08 -0.77 5.99
CA PHE A 196 14.26 -0.25 5.30
C PHE A 196 15.01 -1.39 4.59
N PRO A 197 15.12 -1.33 3.25
CA PRO A 197 15.95 -2.29 2.53
C PRO A 197 17.44 -2.10 2.84
N PRO A 198 18.26 -3.16 2.83
CA PRO A 198 19.67 -3.10 3.25
C PRO A 198 20.56 -2.19 2.39
N ASN A 199 20.10 -1.80 1.20
CA ASN A 199 20.77 -0.85 0.32
C ASN A 199 19.91 0.42 0.21
N PRO A 200 20.10 1.41 1.09
CA PRO A 200 19.25 2.60 1.14
C PRO A 200 19.26 3.42 -0.15
N GLU A 201 20.38 3.38 -0.90
CA GLU A 201 20.53 4.09 -2.18
C GLU A 201 19.64 3.51 -3.28
N ASP A 202 19.24 2.24 -3.20
CA ASP A 202 18.30 1.62 -4.14
C ASP A 202 16.85 2.16 -3.94
N VAL A 203 16.60 2.82 -2.80
CA VAL A 203 15.27 3.32 -2.39
C VAL A 203 15.21 4.85 -2.39
N ASP A 204 16.26 5.47 -1.86
CA ASP A 204 16.38 6.91 -1.70
C ASP A 204 17.86 7.30 -1.73
N ASP A 205 18.33 7.65 -2.92
CA ASP A 205 19.64 8.25 -3.15
C ASP A 205 19.64 9.77 -2.88
N GLY A 206 18.58 10.31 -2.28
CA GLY A 206 18.34 11.75 -2.09
C GLY A 206 17.85 12.47 -3.34
N SER A 207 17.68 11.81 -4.49
CA SER A 207 17.22 12.49 -5.71
C SER A 207 15.74 12.89 -5.65
N SER A 208 14.93 12.16 -4.89
CA SER A 208 13.52 12.47 -4.64
C SER A 208 13.37 13.31 -3.37
N GLY A 209 12.44 14.26 -3.37
CA GLY A 209 12.04 14.98 -2.16
C GLY A 209 11.04 14.22 -1.29
N GLU A 210 10.51 13.10 -1.79
CA GLU A 210 9.50 12.29 -1.11
C GLU A 210 9.93 10.82 -1.07
N ASN A 211 10.09 10.29 0.14
CA ASN A 211 10.42 8.91 0.41
C ASN A 211 9.23 8.20 1.10
N TYR A 212 8.74 7.13 0.48
CA TYR A 212 7.56 6.40 0.95
C TYR A 212 7.75 5.74 2.34
N ILE A 213 8.98 5.42 2.72
CA ILE A 213 9.30 4.83 4.03
C ILE A 213 9.13 5.88 5.13
N TRP A 214 9.74 7.06 4.94
CA TRP A 214 9.63 8.16 5.89
C TRP A 214 8.19 8.70 5.98
N GLN A 215 7.48 8.75 4.84
CA GLN A 215 6.05 9.07 4.82
C GLN A 215 5.21 8.07 5.63
N PHE A 216 5.50 6.77 5.52
CA PHE A 216 4.85 5.75 6.34
C PHE A 216 5.14 5.96 7.83
N LEU A 217 6.39 6.17 8.22
CA LEU A 217 6.77 6.38 9.63
C LEU A 217 6.14 7.65 10.21
N ALA A 218 6.08 8.73 9.44
CA ALA A 218 5.39 9.96 9.85
C ALA A 218 3.91 9.71 10.09
N THR A 219 3.25 8.97 9.18
CA THR A 219 1.82 8.64 9.29
C THR A 219 1.56 7.69 10.45
N LEU A 220 2.39 6.66 10.63
CA LEU A 220 2.31 5.73 11.75
C LEU A 220 2.49 6.48 13.08
N SER A 221 3.46 7.39 13.16
CA SER A 221 3.70 8.20 14.36
C SER A 221 2.55 9.16 14.68
N LEU A 222 1.90 9.72 13.65
CA LEU A 222 0.78 10.65 13.80
C LEU A 222 -0.43 9.99 14.45
N GLY A 223 -0.82 8.79 14.01
CA GLY A 223 -1.94 8.04 14.60
C GLY A 223 -1.61 7.39 15.94
N GLY A 224 -0.34 7.40 16.35
CA GLY A 224 0.15 6.74 17.55
C GLY A 224 0.09 7.59 18.82
N LYS A 225 -0.06 6.90 19.96
CA LYS A 225 0.15 7.47 21.30
C LYS A 225 1.66 7.72 21.51
N LEU A 226 1.99 8.50 22.54
CA LEU A 226 3.39 8.79 22.91
C LEU A 226 4.22 7.52 23.16
N SER A 227 3.61 6.44 23.64
CA SER A 227 4.26 5.13 23.79
C SER A 227 4.69 4.56 22.43
N HIS A 228 3.82 4.57 21.43
CA HIS A 228 4.12 4.09 20.08
C HIS A 228 5.23 4.90 19.44
N GLN A 229 5.15 6.23 19.54
CA GLN A 229 6.17 7.14 18.99
C GLN A 229 7.56 6.87 19.57
N ARG A 230 7.66 6.59 20.87
CA ARG A 230 8.94 6.23 21.52
C ARG A 230 9.52 4.94 20.98
N ILE A 231 8.68 3.92 20.79
CA ILE A 231 9.09 2.63 20.22
C ILE A 231 9.57 2.82 18.78
N ILE A 232 8.81 3.55 17.95
CA ILE A 232 9.19 3.85 16.56
C ILE A 232 10.59 4.48 16.51
N VAL A 233 10.81 5.55 17.28
CA VAL A 233 12.09 6.27 17.30
C VAL A 233 13.24 5.41 17.81
N ASP A 234 13.00 4.53 18.78
CA ASP A 234 14.02 3.61 19.28
C ASP A 234 14.40 2.56 18.22
N GLU A 235 13.42 1.95 17.56
CA GLU A 235 13.65 0.93 16.53
C GLU A 235 14.34 1.46 15.27
N VAL A 236 13.99 2.67 14.80
CA VAL A 236 14.55 3.25 13.55
C VAL A 236 15.73 4.20 13.81
N ARG A 237 16.26 4.23 15.04
CA ARG A 237 17.37 5.11 15.43
C ARG A 237 18.56 5.02 14.48
N ASP A 238 18.99 3.82 14.16
CA ASP A 238 20.17 3.59 13.33
C ASP A 238 19.95 4.08 11.89
N GLU A 239 18.72 3.95 11.38
CA GLU A 239 18.33 4.45 10.06
C GLU A 239 18.33 5.99 10.01
N ILE A 240 17.85 6.65 11.07
CA ILE A 240 17.93 8.11 11.22
C ILE A 240 19.40 8.57 11.18
N PHE A 241 20.28 7.93 11.95
CA PHE A 241 21.71 8.24 11.92
C PHE A 241 22.35 7.93 10.57
N GLY A 242 21.93 6.84 9.91
CA GLY A 242 22.36 6.46 8.57
C GLY A 242 22.07 7.54 7.54
N VAL A 243 20.84 8.05 7.49
CA VAL A 243 20.44 9.14 6.59
C VAL A 243 21.23 10.42 6.89
N MET A 244 21.39 10.80 8.15
CA MET A 244 22.19 11.97 8.52
C MET A 244 23.65 11.84 8.09
N ASN A 245 24.24 10.65 8.20
CA ASN A 245 25.61 10.40 7.77
C ASN A 245 25.76 10.52 6.25
N ARG A 246 24.80 9.98 5.47
CA ARG A 246 24.77 10.13 4.01
C ARG A 246 24.63 11.59 3.59
N ALA A 247 23.75 12.35 4.24
CA ALA A 247 23.60 13.77 3.98
C ALA A 247 24.88 14.57 4.31
N LYS A 248 25.57 14.23 5.40
CA LYS A 248 26.84 14.88 5.79
C LYS A 248 27.99 14.53 4.85
N ALA A 249 27.98 13.36 4.23
CA ALA A 249 28.99 12.96 3.25
C ALA A 249 28.95 13.82 1.97
N ILE A 250 27.81 14.45 1.66
CA ILE A 250 27.70 15.42 0.57
C ILE A 250 28.32 16.76 1.02
N ALA A 251 29.45 17.10 0.42
CA ALA A 251 30.19 18.32 0.72
C ALA A 251 29.37 19.57 0.35
N ASN A 252 29.45 20.62 1.16
CA ASN A 252 28.75 21.89 0.88
C ASN A 252 29.23 22.58 -0.41
N THR A 253 30.41 22.20 -0.90
CA THR A 253 30.99 22.70 -2.15
C THR A 253 30.51 21.93 -3.39
N ASP A 254 29.88 20.76 -3.20
CA ASP A 254 29.31 19.97 -4.31
C ASP A 254 27.94 20.51 -4.69
N MET A 255 27.94 21.66 -5.38
CA MET A 255 26.74 22.37 -5.81
C MET A 255 25.79 21.50 -6.64
N ALA A 256 26.30 20.48 -7.32
CA ALA A 256 25.49 19.57 -8.12
C ALA A 256 24.64 18.64 -7.26
N ASN A 257 25.11 18.23 -6.08
CA ASN A 257 24.41 17.29 -5.20
C ASN A 257 23.82 17.93 -3.93
N LEU A 258 23.92 19.26 -3.77
CA LEU A 258 23.33 19.97 -2.62
C LEU A 258 21.83 19.74 -2.47
N TYR A 259 21.09 19.59 -3.58
CA TYR A 259 19.66 19.28 -3.52
C TYR A 259 19.41 17.89 -2.90
N LYS A 260 20.26 16.90 -3.19
CA LYS A 260 20.18 15.56 -2.58
C LYS A 260 20.41 15.61 -1.09
N LYS A 261 21.39 16.41 -0.66
CA LYS A 261 21.64 16.67 0.76
C LYS A 261 20.41 17.26 1.45
N GLN A 262 19.79 18.26 0.84
CA GLN A 262 18.59 18.88 1.41
C GLN A 262 17.43 17.89 1.51
N ASN A 263 17.20 17.08 0.48
CA ASN A 263 16.16 16.06 0.49
C ASN A 263 16.39 15.03 1.59
N LEU A 264 17.62 14.52 1.74
CA LEU A 264 17.97 13.57 2.80
C LEU A 264 17.79 14.16 4.20
N LEU A 265 18.00 15.47 4.39
CA LEU A 265 17.79 16.15 5.67
C LEU A 265 16.32 16.48 5.97
N ASN A 266 15.46 16.46 4.95
CA ASN A 266 14.02 16.72 5.09
C ASN A 266 13.20 15.45 5.39
N ASN A 267 13.81 14.27 5.20
CA ASN A 267 13.28 12.98 5.62
C ASN A 267 13.29 12.84 7.15
#